data_AF-A0A538DMY1-F1
#
_entry.id   AF-A0A538DMY1-F1
#
_cell.length_a   1.000
_cell.length_b   1.000
_cell.length_c   1.000
_cell.angle_alpha   90.00
_cell.angle_beta   90.00
_cell.angle_gamma   90.00
#
_symmetry.space_group_name_H-M   'P 1'
#
loop_
_entity.id
_entity.type
_entity.pdbx_description
1 polymer ?
#
loop_
_entity_poly.entity_id
_entity_poly.type
_entity_poly.pdbx_seq_one_letter_code
_entity_poly.pdbx_strand_id
1 'polypeptide(L)'
;MVGQIGPLVQVGRKKTALALHVLGGVLGGLTIGVLLGFAGVVLRSTIGDALDTVFVIVVPAALVYAASVDLGLLHVRPITWVRQTPGDWPCSMGRYPGIFAWGFDLGLGVTTRIPYQSLLVVPLSAFLVGDIASAVAITTAYGAARALAVVAAVTSANDDFPAACDAIQDRVLTLKKLVGVTALVIAALIVIS
;
A
#
# COMPACT_ATOMS: atom_id res chain seq x y z
N MET A 1 8.89 -4.22 4.67
CA MET A 1 8.55 -4.48 3.26
C MET A 1 9.77 -4.51 2.37
N VAL A 2 10.37 -3.37 2.03
CA VAL A 2 11.32 -3.31 0.93
C VAL A 2 12.64 -4.05 1.24
N GLY A 3 13.14 -3.98 2.48
CA GLY A 3 14.37 -4.68 2.91
C GLY A 3 14.32 -6.22 2.89
N GLN A 4 13.14 -6.82 2.70
CA GLN A 4 12.98 -8.28 2.54
C GLN A 4 12.52 -8.69 1.12
N ILE A 5 12.19 -7.73 0.23
CA ILE A 5 11.92 -8.02 -1.18
C ILE A 5 13.22 -8.22 -1.97
N GLY A 6 14.30 -7.52 -1.57
CA GLY A 6 15.62 -7.61 -2.19
C GLY A 6 16.12 -9.04 -2.44
N PRO A 7 16.09 -9.95 -1.44
CA PRO A 7 16.56 -11.32 -1.62
C PRO A 7 15.72 -12.14 -2.59
N LEU A 8 14.40 -11.92 -2.67
CA LEU A 8 13.49 -12.77 -3.43
C LEU A 8 13.43 -12.42 -4.93
N VAL A 9 13.73 -11.17 -5.28
CA VAL A 9 13.67 -10.69 -6.67
C VAL A 9 15.01 -10.92 -7.42
N GLN A 10 16.11 -11.13 -6.71
CA GLN A 10 17.45 -11.24 -7.30
C GLN A 10 17.92 -12.69 -7.61
N VAL A 11 17.25 -13.75 -7.12
CA VAL A 11 17.66 -15.15 -7.35
C VAL A 11 17.06 -15.81 -8.61
N GLY A 12 16.69 -15.04 -9.64
CA GLY A 12 16.09 -15.61 -10.86
C GLY A 12 15.59 -14.60 -11.89
N ARG A 13 14.42 -14.88 -12.49
CA ARG A 13 13.81 -14.04 -13.55
C ARG A 13 13.26 -12.71 -12.99
N LYS A 14 14.15 -11.75 -12.69
CA LYS A 14 13.86 -10.41 -12.16
C LYS A 14 12.66 -9.73 -12.85
N LYS A 15 12.63 -9.73 -14.18
CA LYS A 15 11.53 -9.13 -14.97
C LYS A 15 10.17 -9.78 -14.68
N THR A 16 10.12 -11.11 -14.61
CA THR A 16 8.89 -11.86 -14.31
C THR A 16 8.43 -11.60 -12.89
N ALA A 17 9.35 -11.60 -11.92
CA ALA A 17 9.01 -11.32 -10.52
C ALA A 17 8.45 -9.90 -10.33
N LEU A 18 9.07 -8.89 -10.97
CA LEU A 18 8.57 -7.52 -10.94
C LEU A 18 7.22 -7.38 -11.66
N ALA A 19 7.03 -8.03 -12.80
CA ALA A 19 5.76 -8.02 -13.51
C ALA A 19 4.63 -8.65 -12.68
N LEU A 20 4.89 -9.79 -12.03
CA LEU A 20 3.94 -10.43 -11.12
C LEU A 20 3.68 -9.59 -9.87
N HIS A 21 4.67 -8.85 -9.37
CA HIS A 21 4.49 -7.94 -8.25
C HIS A 21 3.57 -6.76 -8.61
N VAL A 22 3.77 -6.14 -9.78
CA VAL A 22 2.89 -5.08 -10.29
C VAL A 22 1.49 -5.59 -10.52
N LEU A 23 1.36 -6.76 -11.18
CA LEU A 23 0.06 -7.39 -11.41
C LEU A 23 -0.63 -7.70 -10.08
N GLY A 24 0.10 -8.24 -9.09
CA GLY A 24 -0.42 -8.50 -7.75
C GLY A 24 -0.85 -7.23 -7.02
N GLY A 25 -0.12 -6.12 -7.17
CA GLY A 25 -0.51 -4.82 -6.60
C GLY A 25 -1.80 -4.27 -7.21
N VAL A 26 -1.95 -4.37 -8.53
CA VAL A 26 -3.16 -3.95 -9.26
C VAL A 26 -4.35 -4.84 -8.90
N LEU A 27 -4.20 -6.17 -9.01
CA LEU A 27 -5.27 -7.12 -8.70
C LEU A 27 -5.67 -7.06 -7.23
N GLY A 28 -4.70 -6.95 -6.33
CA GLY A 28 -4.95 -6.77 -4.90
C GLY A 28 -5.72 -5.48 -4.62
N GLY A 29 -5.32 -4.37 -5.26
CA GLY A 29 -6.05 -3.10 -5.19
C GLY A 29 -7.49 -3.24 -5.67
N LEU A 30 -7.71 -3.87 -6.82
CA LEU A 30 -9.04 -4.11 -7.37
C LEU A 30 -9.91 -4.95 -6.43
N THR A 31 -9.39 -6.10 -5.97
CA THR A 31 -10.13 -7.01 -5.08
C THR A 31 -10.51 -6.31 -3.77
N ILE A 32 -9.57 -5.59 -3.14
CA ILE A 32 -9.84 -4.84 -1.92
C ILE A 32 -10.84 -3.70 -2.18
N GLY A 33 -10.74 -3.02 -3.32
CA GLY A 33 -11.67 -1.95 -3.69
C GLY A 33 -13.10 -2.43 -3.84
N VAL A 34 -13.31 -3.60 -4.48
CA VAL A 34 -14.65 -4.20 -4.58
C VAL A 34 -15.21 -4.54 -3.21
N LEU A 35 -14.40 -5.16 -2.34
CA LEU A 35 -14.83 -5.56 -1.00
C LEU A 35 -15.18 -4.34 -0.13
N LEU A 36 -14.31 -3.32 -0.12
CA LEU A 36 -14.51 -2.10 0.66
C LEU A 36 -15.63 -1.24 0.10
N GLY A 37 -15.74 -1.12 -1.21
CA GLY A 37 -16.82 -0.39 -1.86
C GLY A 37 -18.19 -1.04 -1.58
N PHE A 38 -18.28 -2.37 -1.67
CA PHE A 38 -19.51 -3.09 -1.32
C PHE A 38 -19.86 -2.88 0.16
N ALA A 39 -18.88 -3.02 1.07
CA ALA A 39 -19.10 -2.78 2.48
C ALA A 39 -19.52 -1.32 2.77
N GLY A 40 -18.96 -0.36 2.02
CA GLY A 40 -19.32 1.05 2.08
C GLY A 40 -20.75 1.34 1.63
N VAL A 41 -21.20 0.70 0.54
CA VAL A 41 -22.59 0.79 0.06
C VAL A 41 -23.57 0.27 1.12
N VAL A 42 -23.26 -0.88 1.74
CA VAL A 42 -24.06 -1.45 2.84
C VAL A 42 -24.07 -0.55 4.08
N LEU A 43 -22.93 0.06 4.39
CA LEU A 43 -22.85 1.01 5.50
C LEU A 43 -23.76 2.22 5.22
N ARG A 44 -23.66 2.81 4.03
CA ARG A 44 -24.43 3.99 3.63
C ARG A 44 -25.93 3.73 3.58
N SER A 45 -26.35 2.52 3.20
CA SER A 45 -27.77 2.14 3.28
C SER A 45 -28.30 2.02 4.72
N THR A 46 -27.40 1.86 5.70
CA THR A 46 -27.78 1.72 7.12
C THR A 46 -27.79 3.06 7.87
N ILE A 47 -26.80 3.94 7.61
CA ILE A 47 -26.64 5.22 8.34
C ILE A 47 -27.02 6.47 7.54
N GLY A 48 -27.35 6.33 6.25
CA GLY A 48 -27.79 7.42 5.38
C GLY A 48 -26.76 8.53 5.21
N ASP A 49 -27.25 9.75 5.00
CA ASP A 49 -26.45 10.93 4.59
C ASP A 49 -25.55 11.49 5.71
N ALA A 50 -25.62 10.94 6.93
CA ALA A 50 -24.71 11.30 8.02
C ALA A 50 -23.23 11.02 7.67
N LEU A 51 -22.98 10.12 6.71
CA LEU A 51 -21.63 9.83 6.19
C LEU A 51 -21.09 10.91 5.26
N ASP A 52 -21.93 11.78 4.69
CA ASP A 52 -21.50 12.75 3.68
C ASP A 52 -20.57 13.80 4.29
N THR A 53 -20.89 14.29 5.49
CA THR A 53 -20.02 15.24 6.21
C THR A 53 -18.70 14.59 6.61
N VAL A 54 -18.74 13.32 7.05
CA VAL A 54 -17.53 12.55 7.39
C VAL A 54 -16.66 12.34 6.16
N PHE A 55 -17.27 12.00 5.02
CA PHE A 55 -16.56 11.76 3.78
C PHE A 55 -15.95 13.04 3.17
N VAL A 56 -16.68 14.15 3.16
CA VAL A 56 -16.20 15.40 2.54
C VAL A 56 -15.13 16.09 3.39
N ILE A 57 -15.19 15.98 4.72
CA ILE A 57 -14.30 16.71 5.62
C ILE A 57 -13.25 15.79 6.25
N VAL A 58 -13.68 14.72 6.91
CA VAL A 58 -12.79 13.91 7.75
C VAL A 58 -11.84 13.07 6.88
N VAL A 59 -12.32 12.53 5.75
CA VAL A 59 -11.49 11.71 4.87
C VAL A 59 -10.37 12.51 4.19
N PRO A 60 -10.63 13.66 3.53
CA PRO A 60 -9.57 14.51 3.01
C PRO A 60 -8.59 14.99 4.08
N ALA A 61 -9.09 15.40 5.26
CA ALA A 61 -8.23 15.81 6.37
C ALA A 61 -7.31 14.67 6.83
N ALA A 62 -7.84 13.44 6.95
CA ALA A 62 -7.06 12.26 7.30
C ALA A 62 -6.03 11.91 6.23
N LEU A 63 -6.37 12.05 4.94
CA LEU A 63 -5.44 11.80 3.82
C LEU A 63 -4.32 12.84 3.78
N VAL A 64 -4.64 14.12 4.00
CA VAL A 64 -3.63 15.19 4.12
C VAL A 64 -2.73 14.95 5.32
N TYR A 65 -3.29 14.56 6.48
CA TYR A 65 -2.51 14.19 7.65
C TYR A 65 -1.57 13.01 7.33
N ALA A 66 -2.10 11.91 6.79
CA ALA A 66 -1.31 10.73 6.45
C ALA A 66 -0.20 11.05 5.44
N ALA A 67 -0.51 11.84 4.41
CA ALA A 67 0.47 12.32 3.45
C ALA A 67 1.54 13.19 4.12
N SER A 68 1.16 14.08 5.04
CA SER A 68 2.11 14.94 5.75
C SER A 68 3.07 14.13 6.63
N VAL A 69 2.57 13.06 7.27
CA VAL A 69 3.42 12.12 8.00
C VAL A 69 4.33 11.35 7.04
N ASP A 70 3.79 10.83 5.94
CA ASP A 70 4.53 10.03 4.98
C ASP A 70 5.59 10.85 4.21
N LEU A 71 5.33 12.14 3.95
CA LEU A 71 6.27 13.08 3.34
C LEU A 71 7.35 13.58 4.32
N GLY A 72 7.21 13.29 5.62
CA GLY A 72 8.11 13.78 6.67
C GLY A 72 7.89 15.25 7.05
N LEU A 73 6.76 15.84 6.66
CA LEU A 73 6.37 17.20 7.06
C LEU A 73 5.96 17.24 8.53
N LEU A 74 5.32 16.16 9.03
CA LEU A 74 4.96 15.98 10.42
C LEU A 74 5.80 14.88 11.07
N HIS A 75 6.52 15.23 12.14
CA HIS A 75 7.37 14.32 12.91
C HIS A 75 6.59 13.61 14.01
N VAL A 76 5.59 12.82 13.62
CA VAL A 76 4.81 11.99 14.53
C VAL A 76 5.24 10.53 14.43
N ARG A 77 5.13 9.81 15.54
CA ARG A 77 5.44 8.38 15.57
C ARG A 77 4.39 7.63 14.73
N PRO A 78 4.78 6.91 13.66
CA PRO A 78 3.82 6.19 12.84
C PRO A 78 3.16 5.08 13.64
N ILE A 79 1.84 4.96 13.50
CA ILE A 79 1.08 3.78 13.95
C ILE A 79 1.55 2.61 13.09
N THR A 80 2.24 1.66 13.71
CA THR A 80 2.82 0.52 13.01
C THR A 80 2.85 -0.69 13.93
N TRP A 81 2.77 -1.87 13.34
CA TRP A 81 2.87 -3.12 14.08
C TRP A 81 4.30 -3.36 14.59
N VAL A 82 4.39 -4.10 15.69
CA VAL A 82 5.68 -4.54 16.25
C VAL A 82 6.24 -5.71 15.46
N ARG A 83 5.36 -6.58 14.94
CA ARG A 83 5.72 -7.79 14.22
C ARG A 83 6.21 -7.48 12.80
N GLN A 84 7.16 -8.28 12.33
CA GLN A 84 7.60 -8.34 10.94
C GLN A 84 7.25 -9.72 10.38
N THR A 85 6.78 -9.78 9.14
CA THR A 85 6.57 -11.06 8.44
C THR A 85 7.89 -11.85 8.45
N PRO A 86 7.88 -13.10 8.96
CA PRO A 86 9.08 -13.92 8.99
C PRO A 86 9.62 -14.21 7.58
N GLY A 87 10.93 -14.10 7.40
CA GLY A 87 11.59 -14.31 6.09
C GLY A 87 11.83 -15.79 5.77
N ASP A 88 11.57 -16.70 6.71
CA ASP A 88 11.84 -18.14 6.61
C ASP A 88 10.67 -18.94 6.02
N TRP A 89 9.54 -18.31 5.69
CA TRP A 89 8.36 -18.98 5.12
C TRP A 89 8.66 -19.80 3.85
N PRO A 90 9.51 -19.35 2.90
CA PRO A 90 9.91 -20.17 1.76
C PRO A 90 10.65 -21.46 2.16
N CYS A 91 11.35 -21.45 3.29
CA CYS A 91 12.08 -22.60 3.81
C CYS A 91 11.17 -23.57 4.57
N SER A 92 10.19 -23.05 5.33
CA SER A 92 9.30 -23.87 6.17
C SER A 92 8.07 -24.41 5.44
N MET A 93 7.52 -23.66 4.47
CA MET A 93 6.31 -24.05 3.72
C MET A 93 6.61 -24.57 2.31
N GLY A 94 7.87 -24.47 1.87
CA GLY A 94 8.29 -24.76 0.50
C GLY A 94 8.33 -23.49 -0.38
N ARG A 95 9.17 -23.52 -1.42
CA ARG A 95 9.58 -22.34 -2.19
C ARG A 95 8.41 -21.49 -2.69
N TYR A 96 7.50 -22.07 -3.47
CA TYR A 96 6.39 -21.35 -4.08
C TYR A 96 5.28 -20.95 -3.09
N PRO A 97 4.71 -21.87 -2.30
CA PRO A 97 3.67 -21.52 -1.32
C PRO A 97 4.18 -20.56 -0.25
N GLY A 98 5.44 -20.69 0.20
CA GLY A 98 6.02 -19.76 1.17
C GLY A 98 6.22 -18.35 0.62
N ILE A 99 6.69 -18.19 -0.63
CA ILE A 99 6.80 -16.87 -1.28
C ILE A 99 5.41 -16.26 -1.51
N PHE A 100 4.43 -17.07 -1.91
CA PHE A 100 3.06 -16.62 -2.12
C PHE A 100 2.43 -16.14 -0.80
N ALA A 101 2.47 -16.97 0.25
CA ALA A 101 1.96 -16.62 1.57
C ALA A 101 2.65 -15.36 2.11
N TRP A 102 3.97 -15.26 1.93
CA TRP A 102 4.74 -14.11 2.34
C TRP A 102 4.31 -12.83 1.61
N GLY A 103 4.12 -12.89 0.30
CA GLY A 103 3.61 -11.77 -0.49
C GLY A 103 2.18 -11.37 -0.11
N PHE A 104 1.32 -12.35 0.17
CA PHE A 104 -0.05 -12.12 0.62
C PHE A 104 -0.11 -11.42 1.99
N ASP A 105 0.66 -11.91 2.96
CA ASP A 105 0.77 -11.37 4.31
C ASP A 105 1.32 -9.93 4.30
N LEU A 106 2.34 -9.66 3.46
CA LEU A 106 2.78 -8.30 3.19
C LEU A 106 1.66 -7.44 2.59
N GLY A 107 0.96 -7.95 1.57
CA GLY A 107 -0.12 -7.24 0.90
C GLY A 107 -1.22 -6.76 1.86
N LEU A 108 -1.59 -7.62 2.82
CA LEU A 108 -2.58 -7.31 3.87
C LEU A 108 -2.08 -6.26 4.88
N GLY A 109 -0.78 -6.22 5.15
CA GLY A 109 -0.20 -5.24 6.07
C GLY A 109 -0.59 -5.43 7.54
N VAL A 110 -1.11 -6.61 7.91
CA VAL A 110 -1.61 -6.92 9.26
C VAL A 110 -0.48 -7.32 10.22
N THR A 111 0.54 -7.99 9.72
CA THR A 111 1.58 -8.66 10.51
C THR A 111 2.98 -8.11 10.25
N THR A 112 3.11 -7.21 9.26
CA THR A 112 4.37 -6.54 8.92
C THR A 112 4.38 -5.12 9.44
N ARG A 113 5.54 -4.71 9.95
CA ARG A 113 5.81 -3.31 10.24
C ARG A 113 5.82 -2.53 8.94
N ILE A 114 4.83 -1.67 8.78
CA ILE A 114 4.72 -0.75 7.65
C ILE A 114 4.72 0.68 8.22
N PRO A 115 5.76 1.48 7.95
CA PRO A 115 5.94 2.79 8.57
C PRO A 115 5.34 3.93 7.73
N TYR A 116 4.20 3.71 7.08
CA TYR A 116 3.45 4.74 6.35
C TYR A 116 1.96 4.69 6.70
N GLN A 117 1.38 5.85 7.01
CA GLN A 117 0.00 6.00 7.52
C GLN A 117 -1.05 5.85 6.42
N SER A 118 -0.69 6.15 5.18
CA SER A 118 -1.53 5.94 4.00
C SER A 118 -2.04 4.49 3.85
N LEU A 119 -1.35 3.49 4.42
CA LEU A 119 -1.82 2.10 4.44
C LEU A 119 -3.16 1.95 5.17
N LEU A 120 -3.39 2.78 6.19
CA LEU A 120 -4.62 2.73 7.00
C LEU A 120 -5.68 3.66 6.41
N VAL A 121 -5.27 4.87 6.03
CA VAL A 121 -6.21 5.92 5.64
C VAL A 121 -6.79 5.68 4.24
N VAL A 122 -6.01 5.17 3.28
CA VAL A 122 -6.51 4.97 1.91
C VAL A 122 -7.60 3.89 1.85
N PRO A 123 -7.43 2.69 2.45
CA PRO A 123 -8.52 1.72 2.53
C PRO A 123 -9.75 2.27 3.26
N LEU A 124 -9.54 3.03 4.35
CA LEU A 124 -10.65 3.66 5.07
C LEU A 124 -11.40 4.66 4.18
N SER A 125 -10.72 5.45 3.35
CA SER A 125 -11.36 6.35 2.39
C SER A 125 -12.16 5.59 1.32
N ALA A 126 -11.63 4.47 0.83
CA ALA A 126 -12.31 3.62 -0.14
C ALA A 126 -13.54 2.93 0.45
N PHE A 127 -13.52 2.63 1.75
CA PHE A 127 -14.68 2.13 2.48
C PHE A 127 -15.74 3.23 2.66
N LEU A 128 -15.34 4.43 3.06
CA LEU A 128 -16.27 5.51 3.40
C LEU A 128 -16.90 6.20 2.19
N VAL A 129 -16.36 6.06 0.98
CA VAL A 129 -16.95 6.67 -0.23
C VAL A 129 -18.34 6.11 -0.56
N GLY A 130 -18.63 4.87 -0.14
CA GLY A 130 -19.93 4.24 -0.38
C GLY A 130 -20.27 4.05 -1.86
N ASP A 131 -19.25 4.01 -2.72
CA ASP A 131 -19.34 3.76 -4.15
C ASP A 131 -18.26 2.77 -4.59
N ILE A 132 -18.67 1.71 -5.29
CA ILE A 132 -17.76 0.63 -5.68
C ILE A 132 -16.74 1.12 -6.71
N ALA A 133 -17.16 1.94 -7.68
CA ALA A 133 -16.26 2.42 -8.73
C ALA A 133 -15.13 3.28 -8.16
N SER A 134 -15.49 4.22 -7.28
CA SER A 134 -14.56 5.09 -6.57
C SER A 134 -13.64 4.30 -5.64
N ALA A 135 -14.18 3.35 -4.87
CA ALA A 135 -13.38 2.49 -4.01
C ALA A 135 -12.33 1.70 -4.81
N VAL A 136 -12.72 1.10 -5.94
CA VAL A 136 -11.81 0.39 -6.85
C VAL A 136 -10.76 1.33 -7.44
N ALA A 137 -11.13 2.53 -7.87
CA ALA A 137 -10.19 3.50 -8.41
C ALA A 137 -9.13 3.88 -7.37
N ILE A 138 -9.56 4.22 -6.14
CA ILE A 138 -8.70 4.60 -5.02
C ILE A 138 -7.71 3.49 -4.67
N THR A 139 -8.21 2.27 -4.41
CA THR A 139 -7.34 1.17 -3.96
C THR A 139 -6.47 0.60 -5.06
N THR A 140 -6.94 0.61 -6.32
CA THR A 140 -6.12 0.18 -7.47
C THR A 140 -5.00 1.17 -7.73
N ALA A 141 -5.27 2.47 -7.74
CA ALA A 141 -4.23 3.50 -7.88
C ALA A 141 -3.19 3.38 -6.76
N TYR A 142 -3.64 3.19 -5.52
CA TYR A 142 -2.78 2.98 -4.37
C TYR A 142 -1.93 1.71 -4.46
N GLY A 143 -2.54 0.58 -4.81
CA GLY A 143 -1.86 -0.70 -5.00
C GLY A 143 -0.81 -0.65 -6.11
N ALA A 144 -1.14 -0.03 -7.24
CA ALA A 144 -0.24 0.20 -8.35
C ALA A 144 0.94 1.10 -7.96
N ALA A 145 0.68 2.22 -7.28
CA ALA A 145 1.71 3.15 -6.83
C ALA A 145 2.73 2.45 -5.91
N ARG A 146 2.26 1.65 -4.95
CA ARG A 146 3.13 0.86 -4.06
C ARG A 146 3.97 -0.16 -4.82
N ALA A 147 3.37 -0.88 -5.77
CA ALA A 147 4.10 -1.87 -6.55
C ALA A 147 5.16 -1.22 -7.46
N LEU A 148 4.83 -0.11 -8.11
CA LEU A 148 5.76 0.66 -8.94
C LEU A 148 6.91 1.23 -8.13
N ALA A 149 6.65 1.65 -6.90
CA ALA A 149 7.68 2.15 -5.99
C ALA A 149 8.73 1.06 -5.65
N VAL A 150 8.29 -0.20 -5.52
CA VAL A 150 9.20 -1.36 -5.38
C VAL A 150 9.98 -1.62 -6.66
N VAL A 151 9.32 -1.55 -7.82
CA VAL A 151 10.00 -1.68 -9.12
C VAL A 151 11.11 -0.65 -9.26
N ALA A 152 10.82 0.62 -8.97
CA ALA A 152 11.79 1.72 -9.06
C ALA A 152 12.99 1.51 -8.12
N ALA A 153 12.75 1.02 -6.90
CA ALA A 153 13.84 0.71 -5.97
C ALA A 153 14.73 -0.43 -6.51
N VAL A 154 14.13 -1.51 -6.99
CA VAL A 154 14.85 -2.70 -7.48
C VAL A 154 15.59 -2.44 -8.79
N THR A 155 15.05 -1.62 -9.70
CA THR A 155 15.72 -1.27 -10.95
C THR A 155 16.92 -0.36 -10.74
N SER A 156 16.86 0.51 -9.72
CA SER A 156 17.97 1.43 -9.40
C SER A 156 19.20 0.75 -8.79
N ALA A 157 19.09 -0.51 -8.37
CA ALA A 157 20.11 -1.19 -7.58
C ALA A 157 21.19 -1.94 -8.39
N ASN A 158 21.18 -1.89 -9.73
CA ASN A 158 22.23 -2.42 -10.62
C ASN A 158 22.82 -3.81 -10.25
N ASP A 159 22.00 -4.72 -9.72
CA ASP A 159 22.36 -6.11 -9.33
C ASP A 159 23.41 -6.24 -8.21
N ASP A 160 23.75 -5.14 -7.53
CA ASP A 160 24.51 -5.14 -6.28
C ASP A 160 23.54 -5.33 -5.12
N PHE A 161 23.56 -6.52 -4.49
CA PHE A 161 22.61 -6.89 -3.44
C PHE A 161 22.74 -6.03 -2.16
N PRO A 162 23.95 -5.83 -1.60
CA PRO A 162 24.17 -4.84 -0.54
C PRO A 162 23.68 -3.44 -0.92
N ALA A 163 24.06 -2.92 -2.10
CA ALA A 163 23.60 -1.60 -2.53
C ALA A 163 22.09 -1.57 -2.80
N ALA A 164 21.47 -2.70 -3.18
CA ALA A 164 20.03 -2.82 -3.29
C ALA A 164 19.37 -2.69 -1.92
N CYS A 165 19.88 -3.38 -0.90
CA CYS A 165 19.37 -3.32 0.47
C CYS A 165 19.52 -1.90 1.07
N ASP A 166 20.66 -1.26 0.86
CA ASP A 166 20.92 0.11 1.32
C ASP A 166 20.08 1.14 0.55
N ALA A 167 20.04 1.05 -0.78
CA ALA A 167 19.18 1.91 -1.60
C ALA A 167 17.71 1.71 -1.27
N ILE A 168 17.30 0.50 -0.94
CA ILE A 168 15.95 0.19 -0.47
C ILE A 168 15.67 0.86 0.87
N GLN A 169 16.59 0.77 1.85
CA GLN A 169 16.45 1.41 3.15
C GLN A 169 16.43 2.94 3.05
N ASP A 170 17.36 3.53 2.29
CA ASP A 170 17.46 4.98 2.09
C ASP A 170 16.31 5.52 1.23
N ARG A 171 15.90 4.77 0.21
CA ARG A 171 14.77 5.15 -0.66
C ARG A 171 13.42 4.70 -0.12
N VAL A 172 13.33 4.09 1.08
CA VAL A 172 12.06 4.02 1.82
C VAL A 172 11.47 5.42 1.94
N LEU A 173 12.31 6.47 2.07
CA LEU A 173 11.85 7.86 2.07
C LEU A 173 11.22 8.25 0.73
N THR A 174 11.82 7.92 -0.41
CA THR A 174 11.24 8.20 -1.74
C THR A 174 9.96 7.41 -1.99
N LEU A 175 9.92 6.15 -1.58
CA LEU A 175 8.72 5.31 -1.58
C LEU A 175 7.61 5.94 -0.72
N LYS A 176 7.91 6.35 0.51
CA LYS A 176 6.96 7.03 1.39
C LYS A 176 6.43 8.32 0.76
N LYS A 177 7.30 9.11 0.13
CA LYS A 177 6.88 10.33 -0.57
C LYS A 177 5.94 10.04 -1.73
N LEU A 178 6.24 9.04 -2.57
CA LEU A 178 5.40 8.68 -3.70
C LEU A 178 4.01 8.22 -3.25
N VAL A 179 3.96 7.39 -2.20
CA VAL A 179 2.70 6.94 -1.61
C VAL A 179 1.92 8.10 -0.94
N GLY A 180 2.62 9.02 -0.27
CA GLY A 180 2.03 10.24 0.28
C GLY A 180 1.45 11.17 -0.80
N VAL A 181 2.13 11.31 -1.94
CA VAL A 181 1.61 12.06 -3.11
C VAL A 181 0.34 11.40 -3.65
N THR A 182 0.30 10.07 -3.77
CA THR A 182 -0.92 9.37 -4.18
C THR A 182 -2.08 9.65 -3.21
N ALA A 183 -1.83 9.66 -1.90
CA ALA A 183 -2.84 10.02 -0.91
C ALA A 183 -3.34 11.47 -1.07
N LEU A 184 -2.46 12.43 -1.37
CA LEU A 184 -2.86 13.82 -1.67
C LEU A 184 -3.69 13.94 -2.94
N VAL A 185 -3.31 13.22 -4.01
CA VAL A 185 -4.08 13.22 -5.26
C VAL A 185 -5.47 12.66 -5.02
N ILE A 186 -5.58 11.55 -4.27
CA ILE A 186 -6.88 10.99 -3.88
C ILE A 186 -7.69 12.00 -3.06
N ALA A 187 -7.07 12.67 -2.08
CA ALA A 187 -7.74 13.69 -1.28
C ALA A 187 -8.28 14.84 -2.13
N ALA A 188 -7.48 15.35 -3.06
CA ALA A 188 -7.88 16.42 -3.96
C ALA A 188 -9.04 16.00 -4.86
N LEU A 189 -9.01 14.78 -5.41
CA LEU A 189 -10.09 14.24 -6.23
C LEU A 189 -11.40 14.13 -5.42
N ILE A 190 -11.34 13.69 -4.16
CA ILE A 190 -12.51 13.60 -3.28
C ILE A 190 -13.12 14.97 -3.00
N VAL A 191 -12.31 16.02 -2.80
CA VAL A 191 -12.81 17.38 -2.48
C VAL A 191 -13.46 18.06 -3.68
N ILE A 192 -13.06 17.71 -4.91
CA ILE A 192 -13.51 18.37 -6.15
C ILE A 192 -14.72 17.64 -6.79
N SER A 193 -15.01 16.40 -6.37
CA SER A 193 -16.16 15.61 -6.85
C SER A 193 -17.43 15.89 -6.08
#